data_AF-A0A1Q8B9Z0-F1
#
_entry.id   AF-A0A1Q8B9Z0-F1
#
_cell.length_a   1.000
_cell.length_b   1.000
_cell.length_c   1.000
_cell.angle_alpha   90.00
_cell.angle_beta   90.00
_cell.angle_gamma   90.00
#
_symmetry.space_group_name_H-M   'P 1'
#
loop_
_entity.id
_entity.type
_entity.pdbx_description
1 polymer ?
#
loop_
_entity_poly.entity_id
_entity_poly.type
_entity_poly.pdbx_seq_one_letter_code
_entity_poly.pdbx_strand_id
1 'polypeptide(L)'
;MLRPRLRYLILFLSLGLVASYVSVNVLTSYSYLPSGIAITNYGFPLPWETVSGTVCSQSPSQPHEAYSVLNGPCLSSCCVTTYNFAFLLFDVLFYMGIGYLSLLSYHRLLRGIDRRASELVRNQPSESHESTNVEDKDQNRES
;
A
#
# COMPACT_ATOMS: atom_id res chain seq x y z
N MET A 1 -10.62 -2.86 -19.98
CA MET A 1 -9.50 -3.50 -19.24
C MET A 1 -8.32 -2.54 -19.27
N LEU A 2 -7.64 -2.31 -18.15
CA LEU A 2 -6.46 -1.44 -18.10
C LEU A 2 -5.33 -2.15 -18.86
N ARG A 3 -4.93 -1.63 -20.02
CA ARG A 3 -3.80 -2.22 -20.76
C ARG A 3 -2.54 -1.94 -19.95
N PRO A 4 -1.78 -2.95 -19.49
CA PRO A 4 -0.58 -2.72 -18.71
C PRO A 4 0.42 -1.99 -19.60
N ARG A 5 0.50 -0.67 -19.46
CA ARG A 5 1.54 0.14 -20.10
C ARG A 5 2.82 -0.04 -19.29
N LEU A 6 3.95 -0.18 -19.97
CA LEU A 6 5.30 -0.30 -19.38
C LEU A 6 5.53 0.72 -18.25
N ARG A 7 5.00 1.94 -18.39
CA ARG A 7 5.06 3.00 -17.37
C ARG A 7 4.48 2.59 -16.02
N TYR A 8 3.33 1.91 -16.00
CA TYR A 8 2.71 1.46 -14.76
C TYR A 8 3.50 0.32 -14.13
N LEU A 9 4.08 -0.57 -14.96
CA LEU A 9 4.93 -1.65 -14.47
C LEU A 9 6.18 -1.08 -13.78
N ILE A 10 6.87 -0.10 -14.38
CA ILE A 10 8.02 0.57 -13.78
C ILE A 10 7.63 1.29 -12.48
N LEU A 11 6.48 1.97 -12.48
CA LEU A 11 5.98 2.66 -11.30
C LEU A 11 5.69 1.70 -10.15
N PHE A 12 4.97 0.60 -10.40
CA PHE A 12 4.70 -0.39 -9.35
C PHE A 12 5.98 -1.10 -8.89
N LEU A 13 6.91 -1.38 -9.81
CA LEU A 13 8.18 -2.01 -9.46
C LEU A 13 9.01 -1.12 -8.54
N SER A 14 9.14 0.17 -8.86
CA SER A 14 9.87 1.12 -8.02
C SER A 14 9.21 1.32 -6.65
N LEU A 15 7.88 1.44 -6.59
CA LEU A 15 7.13 1.49 -5.34
C LEU A 15 7.29 0.21 -4.52
N GLY A 16 7.20 -0.96 -5.16
CA GLY A 16 7.38 -2.25 -4.51
C GLY A 16 8.78 -2.41 -3.94
N LEU A 17 9.80 -1.99 -4.68
CA LEU A 17 11.20 -2.04 -4.23
C LEU A 17 11.45 -1.10 -3.03
N VAL A 18 10.92 0.11 -3.06
CA VAL A 18 11.01 1.04 -1.92
C VAL A 18 10.27 0.49 -0.71
N ALA A 19 9.06 -0.04 -0.88
CA ALA A 19 8.27 -0.62 0.21
C ALA A 19 8.97 -1.85 0.82
N SER A 20 9.50 -2.75 0.00
CA SER A 20 10.30 -3.89 0.45
C SER A 20 11.58 -3.46 1.17
N TYR A 21 12.25 -2.41 0.69
CA TYR A 21 13.45 -1.91 1.36
C TYR A 21 13.13 -1.30 2.72
N VAL A 22 12.05 -0.51 2.82
CA VAL A 22 11.60 0.06 4.11
C VAL A 22 11.17 -1.04 5.09
N SER A 23 10.61 -2.16 4.60
CA SER A 23 10.18 -3.27 5.44
C SER A 23 11.32 -4.00 6.15
N VAL A 24 12.59 -3.73 5.80
CA VAL A 24 13.77 -4.20 6.55
C VAL A 24 13.79 -3.73 8.01
N ASN A 25 13.05 -2.68 8.35
CA ASN A 25 12.94 -2.22 9.73
C ASN A 25 11.90 -3.01 10.54
N VAL A 26 11.17 -3.92 9.89
CA VAL A 26 10.15 -4.75 10.53
C VAL A 26 10.81 -6.05 10.98
N LEU A 27 10.95 -6.23 12.30
CA LEU A 27 11.41 -7.48 12.88
C LEU A 27 10.32 -8.55 12.70
N THR A 28 10.59 -9.54 11.87
CA THR A 28 9.67 -10.65 11.57
C THR A 28 9.79 -11.76 12.59
N SER A 29 11.02 -12.09 12.99
CA SER A 29 11.26 -13.12 14.00
C SER A 29 12.60 -12.92 14.72
N TYR A 30 12.64 -13.44 15.93
CA TYR A 30 13.83 -13.45 16.77
C TYR A 30 14.05 -14.86 17.31
N SER A 31 15.29 -15.33 17.29
CA SER A 31 15.67 -16.63 17.81
C SER A 31 17.03 -16.55 18.50
N TYR A 32 17.18 -17.30 19.59
CA TYR A 32 18.40 -17.34 20.39
C TYR A 32 18.87 -18.78 20.49
N LEU A 33 20.08 -19.06 20.01
CA LEU A 33 20.67 -20.38 20.07
C LEU A 33 21.35 -20.60 21.42
N PRO A 34 21.35 -21.84 21.95
CA PRO A 34 22.05 -22.18 23.19
C PRO A 34 23.56 -21.93 23.12
N SER A 35 24.12 -21.76 21.92
CA SER A 35 25.52 -21.34 21.69
C SER A 35 25.80 -19.86 21.99
N GLY A 36 24.80 -19.07 22.41
CA GLY A 36 24.95 -17.64 22.70
C GLY A 36 24.80 -16.73 21.48
N ILE A 37 24.25 -17.25 20.38
CA ILE A 37 24.04 -16.52 19.13
C ILE A 37 22.59 -16.08 19.05
N ALA A 38 22.38 -14.78 18.87
CA ALA A 38 21.09 -14.21 18.50
C ALA A 38 20.95 -14.14 16.98
N ILE A 39 19.76 -14.47 16.48
CA ILE A 39 19.36 -14.36 15.08
C ILE A 39 18.09 -13.52 15.03
N THR A 40 18.20 -12.36 14.41
CA THR A 40 17.10 -11.44 14.11
C THR A 40 16.82 -11.49 12.62
N ASN A 41 15.56 -11.75 12.25
CA ASN A 41 15.10 -11.78 10.88
C ASN A 41 14.20 -10.58 10.62
N TYR A 42 14.49 -9.86 9.55
CA TYR A 42 13.86 -8.62 9.16
C TYR A 42 13.26 -8.71 7.75
N GLY A 43 12.18 -7.96 7.53
CA GLY A 43 11.46 -7.93 6.28
C GLY A 43 9.97 -8.24 6.44
N PHE A 44 9.19 -7.84 5.45
CA PHE A 44 7.76 -8.15 5.40
C PHE A 44 7.25 -8.10 3.96
N PRO A 45 6.46 -9.09 3.51
CA PRO A 45 5.93 -10.22 4.28
C PRO A 45 6.91 -11.35 4.63
N LEU A 46 8.00 -11.52 3.88
CA LEU A 46 9.00 -12.56 4.15
C LEU A 46 10.30 -11.95 4.72
N PRO A 47 10.98 -12.66 5.64
CA PRO A 47 12.23 -12.18 6.20
C PRO A 47 13.36 -12.32 5.18
N TRP A 48 13.67 -11.26 4.45
CA TRP A 48 14.70 -11.27 3.40
C TRP A 48 16.07 -10.79 3.89
N GLU A 49 16.16 -10.19 5.08
CA GLU A 49 17.41 -9.88 5.77
C GLU A 49 17.50 -10.66 7.07
N THR A 50 18.61 -11.34 7.30
CA THR A 50 18.90 -12.02 8.56
C THR A 50 20.19 -11.43 9.13
N VAL A 51 20.12 -10.95 10.36
CA VAL A 51 21.27 -10.49 11.13
C VAL A 51 21.51 -11.48 12.25
N SER A 52 22.73 -11.99 12.34
CA SER A 52 23.13 -12.92 13.40
C SER A 52 24.40 -12.44 14.08
N GLY A 53 24.51 -12.66 15.39
CA GLY A 53 25.68 -12.24 16.15
C GLY A 53 25.63 -12.69 17.60
N THR A 54 26.74 -12.47 18.30
CA THR A 54 26.80 -12.73 19.74
C THR A 54 26.12 -11.60 20.49
N VAL A 55 25.29 -11.95 21.47
CA VAL A 55 24.64 -10.95 22.33
C VAL A 55 25.70 -10.36 23.25
N CYS A 56 25.80 -9.03 23.29
CA CYS A 56 26.66 -8.35 24.25
C CYS A 56 26.25 -8.77 25.66
N SER A 57 27.20 -9.28 26.45
CA SER A 57 27.01 -9.47 27.88
C SER A 57 26.90 -8.09 28.53
N GLN A 58 25.70 -7.53 28.57
CA GLN A 58 25.43 -6.45 29.51
C GLN A 58 25.57 -7.05 30.91
N SER A 59 26.39 -6.40 31.73
CA SER A 59 26.71 -6.70 33.12
C SER A 59 25.51 -7.27 33.91
N PRO A 60 25.73 -8.12 34.94
CA PRO A 60 24.74 -9.08 35.47
C PRO A 60 23.59 -8.46 36.32
N SER A 61 23.09 -7.29 35.98
CA SER A 61 22.15 -6.53 36.82
C SER A 61 20.86 -6.08 36.13
N GLN A 62 20.62 -6.41 34.87
CA GLN A 62 19.34 -6.11 34.22
C GLN A 62 18.54 -7.38 33.93
N PRO A 63 17.32 -7.51 34.51
CA PRO A 63 16.45 -8.63 34.21
C PRO A 63 16.03 -8.56 32.73
N HIS A 64 16.07 -9.70 32.06
CA HIS A 64 15.71 -9.91 30.64
C HIS A 64 14.26 -9.52 30.26
N GLU A 65 13.48 -8.94 31.17
CA GLU A 65 12.07 -8.57 30.97
C GLU A 65 11.85 -7.10 30.58
N ALA A 66 12.91 -6.31 30.41
CA ALA A 66 12.77 -4.91 30.02
C ALA A 66 12.62 -4.77 28.49
N TYR A 67 11.37 -4.82 28.02
CA TYR A 67 10.88 -4.23 26.77
C TYR A 67 11.55 -4.74 25.47
N SER A 68 11.04 -5.85 24.93
CA SER A 68 11.48 -6.45 23.65
C SER A 68 11.37 -5.52 22.42
N VAL A 69 10.63 -4.42 22.52
CA VAL A 69 10.43 -3.45 21.41
C VAL A 69 11.42 -2.29 21.47
N LEU A 70 12.04 -2.02 22.62
CA LEU A 70 12.95 -0.87 22.81
C LEU A 70 14.40 -1.29 23.08
N ASN A 71 14.61 -2.49 23.63
CA ASN A 71 15.91 -3.08 23.85
C ASN A 71 16.12 -4.21 22.84
N GLY A 72 16.38 -3.85 21.58
CA GLY A 72 16.93 -4.80 20.62
C GLY A 72 18.21 -5.41 21.21
N PRO A 73 18.47 -6.72 21.02
CA PRO A 73 19.72 -7.32 21.48
C PRO A 73 20.87 -6.49 20.91
N CYS A 74 21.66 -5.89 21.80
CA CYS A 74 22.88 -5.22 21.39
C CYS A 74 23.80 -6.33 20.88
N LEU A 75 23.80 -6.53 19.57
CA LEU A 75 24.69 -7.48 18.93
C LEU A 75 26.10 -6.86 18.95
N SER A 76 27.08 -7.66 19.34
CA SER A 76 28.50 -7.30 19.31
C SER A 76 28.93 -6.87 17.89
N SER A 77 30.01 -6.10 17.77
CA SER A 77 30.58 -5.59 16.51
C SER A 77 30.90 -6.67 15.45
N CYS A 78 30.74 -7.96 15.78
CA CYS A 78 30.79 -9.08 14.85
C CYS A 78 29.37 -9.59 14.53
N CYS A 79 28.61 -8.80 13.76
CA CYS A 79 27.34 -9.24 13.17
C CYS A 79 27.58 -9.78 11.76
N VAL A 80 26.98 -10.93 11.45
CA VAL A 80 26.89 -11.46 10.09
C VAL A 80 25.50 -11.16 9.56
N THR A 81 25.43 -10.34 8.53
CA THR A 81 24.19 -10.05 7.78
C THR A 81 24.14 -10.92 6.53
N THR A 82 23.04 -11.63 6.33
CA THR A 82 22.77 -12.43 5.14
C THR A 82 21.46 -11.99 4.49
N TYR A 83 21.42 -12.07 3.16
CA TYR A 83 20.28 -11.64 2.35
C TYR A 83 19.70 -12.80 1.56
N ASN A 84 18.38 -12.93 1.60
CA ASN A 84 17.63 -13.85 0.76
C ASN A 84 16.94 -13.09 -0.37
N PHE A 85 17.62 -13.00 -1.53
CA PHE A 85 17.12 -12.29 -2.70
C PHE A 85 15.82 -12.88 -3.27
N ALA A 86 15.57 -14.18 -3.08
CA ALA A 86 14.30 -14.78 -3.52
C ALA A 86 13.14 -14.23 -2.70
N PHE A 87 13.32 -14.12 -1.37
CA PHE A 87 12.31 -13.52 -0.50
C PHE A 87 12.12 -12.03 -0.76
N LEU A 88 13.22 -11.30 -1.01
CA LEU A 88 13.14 -9.90 -1.44
C LEU A 88 12.31 -9.75 -2.73
N LEU A 89 12.55 -10.61 -3.73
CA LEU A 89 11.79 -10.60 -4.98
C LEU A 89 10.29 -10.86 -4.73
N PHE A 90 9.95 -11.83 -3.88
CA PHE A 90 8.56 -12.12 -3.52
C PHE A 90 7.89 -10.95 -2.81
N ASP A 91 8.59 -10.27 -1.90
CA ASP A 91 8.09 -9.06 -1.24
C ASP A 91 7.80 -7.95 -2.26
N VAL A 92 8.71 -7.71 -3.20
CA VAL A 92 8.50 -6.69 -4.25
C VAL A 92 7.28 -7.03 -5.09
N LEU A 93 7.11 -8.29 -5.48
CA LEU A 93 5.93 -8.76 -6.22
C LEU A 93 4.65 -8.62 -5.40
N PHE A 94 4.71 -8.87 -4.09
CA PHE A 94 3.59 -8.72 -3.18
C PHE A 94 3.13 -7.26 -3.11
N TYR A 95 4.03 -6.30 -2.89
CA TYR A 95 3.70 -4.87 -2.89
C TYR A 95 3.24 -4.37 -4.26
N MET A 96 3.83 -4.88 -5.36
CA MET A 96 3.33 -4.62 -6.71
C MET A 96 1.88 -5.08 -6.87
N GLY A 97 1.57 -6.28 -6.37
CA GLY A 97 0.23 -6.85 -6.39
C GLY A 97 -0.78 -5.98 -5.63
N ILE A 98 -0.43 -5.55 -4.41
CA ILE A 98 -1.26 -4.63 -3.61
C ILE A 98 -1.48 -3.31 -4.34
N GLY A 99 -0.41 -2.71 -4.88
CA GLY A 99 -0.51 -1.46 -5.63
C GLY A 99 -1.41 -1.58 -6.86
N TYR A 100 -1.28 -2.68 -7.60
CA TYR A 100 -2.11 -2.96 -8.77
C TYR A 100 -3.58 -3.18 -8.40
N LEU A 101 -3.88 -3.98 -7.37
CA LEU A 101 -5.24 -4.22 -6.89
C LEU A 101 -5.89 -2.94 -6.36
N SER A 102 -5.13 -2.09 -5.68
CA SER A 102 -5.58 -0.79 -5.21
C SER A 102 -5.98 0.11 -6.37
N LEU A 103 -5.15 0.18 -7.43
CA LEU A 103 -5.45 0.95 -8.62
C LEU A 103 -6.66 0.39 -9.38
N LEU A 104 -6.80 -0.94 -9.47
CA LEU A 104 -7.95 -1.59 -10.08
C LEU A 104 -9.25 -1.26 -9.32
N SER A 105 -9.19 -1.28 -7.98
CA SER A 105 -10.32 -0.97 -7.10
C SER A 105 -10.72 0.50 -7.23
N TYR A 106 -9.74 1.41 -7.27
CA TYR A 106 -9.96 2.83 -7.51
C TYR A 106 -10.65 3.09 -8.85
N HIS A 107 -10.20 2.43 -9.92
CA HIS A 107 -10.82 2.57 -11.24
C HIS A 107 -12.26 2.05 -11.29
N ARG A 108 -12.55 0.95 -10.60
CA ARG A 108 -13.91 0.41 -10.49
C ARG A 108 -14.82 1.33 -9.67
N LEU A 109 -14.30 1.90 -8.59
CA LEU A 109 -15.03 2.84 -7.74
C LEU A 109 -15.42 4.10 -8.52
N LEU A 110 -14.47 4.73 -9.22
CA LEU A 110 -14.72 5.91 -10.07
C LEU A 110 -15.80 5.65 -11.12
N ARG A 111 -15.70 4.54 -11.86
CA ARG A 111 -16.73 4.19 -12.85
C ARG A 111 -18.10 3.94 -12.22
N GLY A 112 -18.13 3.38 -11.01
CA GLY A 112 -19.36 3.20 -10.26
C GLY A 112 -19.99 4.52 -9.85
N ILE A 113 -19.18 5.52 -9.48
CA ILE A 113 -19.64 6.87 -9.14
C ILE A 113 -20.16 7.60 -10.39
N ASP A 114 -19.42 7.56 -11.50
CA ASP A 114 -19.84 8.20 -12.77
C ASP A 114 -21.18 7.63 -13.29
N ARG A 115 -21.38 6.32 -13.12
CA ARG A 115 -22.64 5.66 -13.48
C ARG A 115 -23.80 6.15 -12.61
N ARG A 116 -23.61 6.27 -11.29
CA ARG A 116 -24.66 6.79 -10.38
C ARG A 116 -24.98 8.26 -10.67
N ALA A 117 -23.97 9.07 -10.95
CA ALA A 117 -24.17 10.47 -11.33
C ALA A 117 -24.97 10.58 -12.65
N SER A 118 -24.66 9.75 -13.64
CA SER A 118 -25.40 9.71 -14.92
C SER A 118 -26.84 9.21 -14.75
N GLU A 119 -27.07 8.21 -13.89
CA GLU A 119 -28.42 7.73 -13.56
C GLU A 119 -29.23 8.79 -12.79
N LEU A 120 -28.60 9.59 -11.91
CA LEU A 120 -29.26 10.71 -11.24
C LEU A 120 -29.71 11.81 -12.22
N VAL A 121 -28.84 12.20 -13.16
CA VAL A 121 -29.16 13.21 -14.19
C VAL A 121 -30.27 12.71 -15.11
N ARG A 122 -30.28 11.41 -15.44
CA ARG A 122 -31.32 10.81 -16.29
C ARG A 122 -32.68 10.69 -15.61
N ASN A 123 -32.69 10.45 -14.30
CA ASN A 123 -33.91 10.31 -13.50
C ASN A 123 -34.41 11.66 -12.95
N GLN A 124 -33.69 12.75 -13.19
CA GLN A 124 -34.21 14.09 -12.93
C GLN A 124 -35.34 14.33 -13.94
N PRO A 125 -36.60 14.52 -13.49
CA PRO A 125 -37.68 14.80 -14.41
C PRO A 125 -37.31 16.06 -15.15
N SER A 126 -37.25 15.97 -16.48
CA SER A 126 -37.26 17.15 -17.32
C SER A 126 -38.49 17.95 -16.90
N GLU A 127 -38.29 19.08 -16.23
CA GLU A 127 -39.32 20.10 -16.20
C GLU A 127 -39.60 20.42 -17.66
N SER A 128 -40.68 19.83 -18.15
CA SER A 128 -41.34 20.19 -19.37
C SER A 128 -41.62 21.68 -19.24
N HIS A 129 -40.87 22.50 -19.98
CA HIS A 129 -41.35 23.79 -20.43
C HIS A 129 -42.57 23.55 -21.34
N GLU A 130 -43.67 23.15 -20.71
CA GLU A 130 -45.01 23.23 -21.26
C GLU A 130 -45.65 24.44 -20.57
N SER A 131 -45.41 25.61 -21.16
CA SER A 131 -46.24 26.78 -20.95
C SER A 131 -46.71 27.25 -22.32
N THR A 132 -47.69 26.51 -22.82
CA THR A 132 -48.98 27.01 -23.30
C THR A 132 -48.94 28.19 -24.29
N ASN A 133 -49.33 27.86 -25.52
CA ASN A 133 -49.93 28.78 -26.48
C ASN A 133 -50.91 29.75 -25.78
N VAL A 134 -50.59 31.04 -25.79
CA VAL A 134 -51.61 32.08 -25.76
C VAL A 134 -51.64 32.67 -27.16
N GLU A 135 -52.57 32.14 -27.93
CA GLU A 135 -53.18 32.79 -29.08
C GLU A 135 -53.76 34.11 -28.55
N ASP A 136 -53.06 35.23 -28.76
CA ASP A 136 -53.69 36.54 -28.66
C ASP A 136 -53.64 37.22 -30.02
N LYS A 137 -54.85 37.51 -30.45
CA LYS A 137 -55.29 37.92 -31.75
C LYS A 137 -55.78 39.33 -31.52
N ASP A 138 -54.91 40.34 -31.63
CA ASP A 138 -55.35 41.72 -31.86
C ASP A 138 -54.20 42.70 -32.15
N GLN A 139 -54.54 43.68 -32.99
CA GLN A 139 -53.77 44.83 -33.51
C GLN A 139 -52.88 44.52 -34.72
N ASN A 140 -53.24 44.81 -35.98
CA ASN A 140 -53.97 45.96 -36.52
C ASN A 140 -53.65 47.28 -35.80
N ARG A 141 -52.54 47.91 -36.20
CA ARG A 141 -52.39 49.36 -36.07
C ARG A 141 -51.80 49.92 -37.36
N GLU A 142 -52.61 50.77 -37.97
CA GLU A 142 -52.45 51.49 -39.21
C GLU A 142 -51.30 52.50 -39.19
N SER A 143 -50.96 52.95 -40.41
CA SER A 143 -50.36 54.24 -40.83
C SER A 143 -48.88 54.20 -41.22
#